data_AF-A0A7X6U5K2-F1
#
_entry.id   AF-A0A7X6U5K2-F1
#
_cell.length_a   1.000
_cell.length_b   1.000
_cell.length_c   1.000
_cell.angle_alpha   90.00
_cell.angle_beta   90.00
_cell.angle_gamma   90.00
#
_symmetry.space_group_name_H-M   'P 1'
#
loop_
_entity.id
_entity.type
_entity.pdbx_description
1 polymer ?
#
loop_
_entity_poly.entity_id
_entity_poly.type
_entity_poly.pdbx_seq_one_letter_code
_entity_poly.pdbx_strand_id
1 'polypeptide(L)'
;LVEKETGTLESWQDQLRATFAFMPYAPIISLSAKTGLRVQKLFGLINDVYEQAGRRLTTGMINDLLAEAVAMVPTPQDKGRHLKIYYGTQVGTHPPQVALFINDRDLMHFSYERYLENQLRKQFGFTGTPIWFLLRPKEEKL
;
A
#
# COMPACT_ATOMS: atom_id res chain seq x y z
N LEU A 1 31.61 -16.15 -6.37
CA LEU A 1 30.65 -15.64 -7.36
C LEU A 1 29.56 -16.69 -7.43
N VAL A 2 28.30 -16.33 -7.20
CA VAL A 2 27.20 -17.31 -7.24
C VAL A 2 27.09 -17.84 -8.68
N GLU A 3 27.18 -19.16 -8.85
CA GLU A 3 27.02 -19.82 -10.14
C GLU A 3 25.60 -19.57 -10.67
N LYS A 4 25.49 -19.19 -11.93
CA LYS A 4 24.21 -18.82 -12.55
C LYS A 4 23.58 -20.05 -13.18
N GLU A 5 22.76 -20.77 -12.43
CA GLU A 5 21.82 -21.73 -12.99
C GLU A 5 20.55 -21.02 -13.49
N THR A 6 19.89 -21.60 -14.49
CA THR A 6 18.60 -21.09 -15.01
C THR A 6 17.57 -21.09 -13.88
N GLY A 7 16.98 -19.93 -13.56
CA GLY A 7 16.02 -19.76 -12.45
C GLY A 7 16.60 -19.20 -11.14
N THR A 8 17.92 -19.01 -11.04
CA THR A 8 18.57 -18.47 -9.81
C THR A 8 18.00 -17.12 -9.38
N LEU A 9 17.64 -16.25 -10.34
CA LEU A 9 17.16 -14.90 -10.05
C LEU A 9 15.72 -14.89 -9.50
N GLU A 10 14.85 -15.77 -10.02
CA GLU A 10 13.45 -15.87 -9.59
C GLU A 10 13.38 -16.49 -8.18
N SER A 11 14.07 -17.60 -7.97
CA SER A 11 14.20 -18.22 -6.64
C SER A 11 14.75 -17.23 -5.59
N TRP A 12 15.75 -16.42 -5.96
CA TRP A 12 16.28 -15.39 -5.07
C TRP A 12 15.28 -14.26 -4.80
N GLN A 13 14.52 -13.84 -5.82
CA GLN A 13 13.44 -12.85 -5.64
C GLN A 13 12.34 -13.37 -4.72
N ASP A 14 11.96 -14.64 -4.84
CA ASP A 14 10.94 -15.27 -3.99
C ASP A 14 11.43 -15.40 -2.55
N GLN A 15 12.69 -15.79 -2.34
CA GLN A 15 13.32 -15.80 -1.01
C GLN A 15 13.32 -14.41 -0.38
N LEU A 16 13.65 -13.36 -1.16
CA LEU A 16 13.58 -11.99 -0.68
C LEU A 16 12.14 -11.59 -0.33
N ARG A 17 11.15 -11.91 -1.15
CA ARG A 17 9.74 -11.58 -0.86
C ARG A 17 9.24 -12.29 0.40
N ALA A 18 9.63 -13.54 0.61
CA ALA A 18 9.33 -14.27 1.83
C ALA A 18 10.00 -13.65 3.05
N THR A 19 11.28 -13.27 2.93
CA THR A 19 12.05 -12.65 4.03
C THR A 19 11.52 -11.25 4.38
N PHE A 20 11.17 -10.47 3.37
CA PHE A 20 10.70 -9.08 3.48
C PHE A 20 9.18 -8.97 3.26
N ALA A 21 8.41 -9.92 3.80
CA ALA A 21 6.95 -10.01 3.61
C ALA A 21 6.16 -8.77 4.11
N PHE A 22 6.78 -7.92 4.95
CA PHE A 22 6.21 -6.69 5.47
C PHE A 22 6.28 -5.50 4.48
N MET A 23 7.03 -5.62 3.38
CA MET A 23 7.16 -4.58 2.35
C MET A 23 6.92 -5.10 0.93
N PRO A 24 5.76 -5.75 0.66
CA PRO A 24 5.47 -6.37 -0.64
C PRO A 24 5.44 -5.35 -1.80
N TYR A 25 5.25 -4.07 -1.48
CA TYR A 25 5.25 -2.96 -2.42
C TYR A 25 6.64 -2.60 -2.96
N ALA A 26 7.73 -3.04 -2.32
CA ALA A 26 9.08 -2.63 -2.69
C ALA A 26 9.56 -3.36 -3.97
N PRO A 27 10.02 -2.62 -5.00
CA PRO A 27 10.57 -3.23 -6.20
C PRO A 27 11.94 -3.86 -5.93
N ILE A 28 12.20 -5.01 -6.55
CA ILE A 28 13.47 -5.73 -6.44
C ILE A 28 14.25 -5.60 -7.76
N ILE A 29 15.47 -5.06 -7.69
CA ILE A 29 16.36 -4.94 -8.84
C ILE A 29 17.73 -5.58 -8.52
N SER A 30 18.22 -6.41 -9.43
CA SER A 30 19.61 -6.88 -9.37
C SER A 30 20.53 -5.95 -10.16
N LEU A 31 21.71 -5.67 -9.61
CA LEU A 31 22.72 -4.80 -10.23
C LEU A 31 24.14 -5.25 -9.85
N SER A 32 25.15 -4.70 -10.53
CA SER A 32 26.56 -4.89 -10.18
C SER A 32 27.28 -3.55 -10.23
N ALA A 33 27.75 -3.07 -9.08
CA ALA A 33 28.54 -1.84 -8.99
C ALA A 33 29.90 -2.00 -9.71
N LYS A 34 30.50 -3.20 -9.64
CA LYS A 34 31.81 -3.48 -10.26
C LYS A 34 31.79 -3.38 -11.78
N THR A 35 30.71 -3.85 -12.41
CA THR A 35 30.60 -3.88 -13.88
C THR A 35 29.71 -2.78 -14.44
N GLY A 36 29.05 -1.99 -13.58
CA GLY A 36 28.05 -1.00 -13.98
C GLY A 36 26.72 -1.61 -14.45
N LEU A 37 26.54 -2.93 -14.36
CA LEU A 37 25.33 -3.59 -14.84
C LEU A 37 24.09 -3.05 -14.10
N ARG A 38 23.15 -2.50 -14.88
CA ARG A 38 21.83 -1.99 -14.43
C ARG A 38 21.89 -0.79 -13.47
N VAL A 39 23.04 -0.14 -13.30
CA VAL A 39 23.15 1.09 -12.49
C VAL A 39 22.25 2.21 -13.03
N GLN A 40 22.17 2.39 -14.34
CA GLN A 40 21.27 3.40 -14.93
C GLN A 40 19.78 3.09 -14.67
N LYS A 41 19.40 1.81 -14.60
CA LYS A 41 18.01 1.41 -14.28
C LYS A 41 17.64 1.73 -12.84
N LEU A 42 18.61 1.76 -11.92
CA LEU A 42 18.38 2.13 -10.53
C LEU A 42 17.86 3.56 -10.42
N PHE A 43 18.45 4.51 -11.14
CA PHE A 43 18.02 5.91 -11.09
C PHE A 43 16.61 6.11 -11.65
N GLY A 44 16.26 5.41 -12.74
CA GLY A 44 14.89 5.39 -13.24
C GLY A 44 13.91 4.86 -12.19
N LEU A 45 14.24 3.73 -11.56
CA LEU A 45 13.40 3.15 -10.51
C LEU A 45 13.24 4.08 -9.29
N ILE A 46 14.29 4.81 -8.90
CA ILE A 46 14.22 5.80 -7.82
C ILE A 46 13.21 6.90 -8.17
N ASN A 47 13.27 7.43 -9.40
CA ASN A 47 12.34 8.46 -9.85
C ASN A 47 10.91 7.95 -9.89
N ASP A 48 10.69 6.74 -10.43
CA ASP A 48 9.37 6.10 -10.46
C ASP A 48 8.79 5.96 -9.05
N VAL A 49 9.59 5.47 -8.09
CA VAL A 49 9.15 5.32 -6.69
C VAL A 49 8.86 6.68 -6.04
N TYR A 50 9.66 7.69 -6.34
CA TYR A 50 9.43 9.06 -5.86
C TYR A 50 8.10 9.62 -6.38
N GLU A 51 7.81 9.46 -7.68
CA GLU A 51 6.53 9.86 -8.27
C GLU A 51 5.34 9.11 -7.66
N GLN A 52 5.48 7.79 -7.43
CA GLN A 52 4.46 6.99 -6.75
C GLN A 52 4.23 7.46 -5.31
N ALA A 53 5.29 7.76 -4.56
CA ALA A 53 5.21 8.30 -3.20
C ALA A 53 4.57 9.70 -3.14
N GLY A 54 4.78 10.50 -4.19
CA GLY A 54 4.24 11.86 -4.33
C GLY A 54 2.83 11.94 -4.89
N ARG A 55 2.25 10.83 -5.37
CA ARG A 55 0.94 10.81 -6.01
C ARG A 55 -0.15 11.34 -5.08
N ARG A 56 -0.89 12.35 -5.57
CA ARG A 56 -2.03 12.97 -4.88
C ARG A 56 -3.34 12.49 -5.50
N LEU A 57 -4.21 11.91 -4.68
CA LEU A 57 -5.57 11.53 -5.03
C LEU A 57 -6.53 12.59 -4.52
N THR A 58 -7.61 12.84 -5.26
CA THR A 58 -8.69 13.69 -4.79
C THR A 58 -9.52 12.94 -3.74
N THR A 59 -10.19 13.70 -2.86
CA THR A 59 -11.14 13.13 -1.90
C THR A 59 -12.23 12.32 -2.61
N GLY A 60 -12.73 12.76 -3.77
CA GLY A 60 -13.73 12.02 -4.56
C GLY A 60 -13.22 10.62 -4.95
N MET A 61 -12.04 10.54 -5.58
CA MET A 61 -11.44 9.27 -5.99
C MET A 61 -11.28 8.27 -4.83
N ILE A 62 -10.90 8.76 -3.65
CA ILE A 62 -10.77 7.90 -2.46
C ILE A 62 -12.14 7.39 -2.01
N ASN A 63 -13.15 8.26 -1.96
CA ASN A 63 -14.48 7.87 -1.50
C ASN A 63 -15.21 6.97 -2.48
N ASP A 64 -15.02 7.16 -3.79
CA ASP A 64 -15.53 6.26 -4.82
C ASP A 64 -14.95 4.85 -4.65
N LEU A 65 -13.63 4.75 -4.49
CA LEU A 65 -12.96 3.47 -4.21
C LEU A 65 -13.45 2.84 -2.91
N LEU A 66 -13.62 3.61 -1.84
CA LEU A 66 -14.11 3.09 -0.56
C LEU A 66 -15.54 2.55 -0.70
N ALA A 67 -16.41 3.24 -1.43
CA ALA A 67 -17.78 2.79 -1.67
C ALA A 67 -17.80 1.46 -2.46
N GLU A 68 -17.00 1.36 -3.53
CA GLU A 68 -16.85 0.14 -4.31
C GLU A 68 -16.27 -1.02 -3.48
N ALA A 69 -15.24 -0.74 -2.67
CA ALA A 69 -14.59 -1.72 -1.81
C ALA A 69 -15.55 -2.29 -0.75
N VAL A 70 -16.33 -1.42 -0.10
CA VAL A 70 -17.34 -1.83 0.90
C VAL A 70 -18.47 -2.63 0.26
N ALA A 71 -18.88 -2.29 -0.97
CA ALA A 71 -19.89 -3.04 -1.71
C ALA A 71 -19.41 -4.45 -2.11
N MET A 72 -18.12 -4.60 -2.42
CA MET A 72 -17.53 -5.90 -2.76
C MET A 72 -17.26 -6.77 -1.53
N VAL A 73 -16.69 -6.19 -0.47
CA VAL A 73 -16.36 -6.88 0.78
C VAL A 73 -16.95 -6.09 1.95
N PRO A 74 -18.05 -6.59 2.55
CA PRO A 74 -18.69 -5.92 3.68
C PRO A 74 -17.71 -5.65 4.83
N THR A 75 -17.92 -4.53 5.51
CA THR A 75 -17.13 -4.12 6.66
C THR A 75 -17.22 -5.11 7.82
N PRO A 76 -16.14 -5.32 8.60
CA PRO A 76 -16.14 -6.20 9.76
C PRO A 76 -17.21 -5.81 10.78
N GLN A 77 -17.67 -6.82 11.54
CA GLN A 77 -18.58 -6.67 12.65
C GLN A 77 -17.95 -7.28 13.90
N ASP A 78 -18.03 -6.58 15.02
CA ASP A 78 -17.71 -7.13 16.33
C ASP A 78 -18.85 -6.85 17.31
N LYS A 79 -19.28 -7.87 18.05
CA LYS A 79 -20.35 -7.79 19.08
C LYS A 79 -21.58 -6.98 18.66
N GLY A 80 -22.06 -7.18 17.43
CA GLY A 80 -23.26 -6.49 16.90
C GLY A 80 -23.00 -5.10 16.32
N ARG A 81 -21.78 -4.55 16.44
CA ARG A 81 -21.40 -3.24 15.89
C ARG A 81 -20.65 -3.41 14.57
N HIS A 82 -21.10 -2.74 13.52
CA HIS A 82 -20.40 -2.71 12.23
C HIS A 82 -19.38 -1.56 12.20
N LEU A 83 -18.21 -1.82 11.60
CA LEU A 83 -17.32 -0.74 11.18
C LEU A 83 -18.05 0.12 10.15
N LYS A 84 -18.13 1.43 10.41
CA LYS A 84 -18.65 2.42 9.46
C LYS A 84 -17.50 3.30 9.02
N ILE A 85 -17.24 3.34 7.72
CA ILE A 85 -16.31 4.29 7.11
C ILE A 85 -17.15 5.43 6.53
N TYR A 86 -17.07 6.61 7.15
CA TYR A 86 -17.88 7.75 6.76
C TYR A 86 -17.32 8.45 5.52
N TYR A 87 -16.01 8.68 5.52
CA TYR A 87 -15.28 9.20 4.36
C TYR A 87 -13.78 9.01 4.55
N GLY A 88 -13.04 9.10 3.45
CA GLY A 88 -11.58 9.12 3.43
C GLY A 88 -11.02 10.35 2.71
N THR A 89 -9.83 10.80 3.09
CA THR A 89 -9.08 11.84 2.36
C THR A 89 -7.58 11.66 2.50
N GLN A 90 -6.82 12.04 1.48
CA GLN A 90 -5.36 12.02 1.56
C GLN A 90 -4.84 13.28 2.25
N VAL A 91 -4.15 13.09 3.37
CA VAL A 91 -3.61 14.18 4.20
C VAL A 91 -2.12 14.41 4.00
N GLY A 92 -1.40 13.45 3.41
CA GLY A 92 0.05 13.54 3.20
C GLY A 92 0.52 12.74 1.98
N THR A 93 1.73 13.08 1.51
CA THR A 93 2.48 12.38 0.47
C THR A 93 3.91 12.12 0.95
N HIS A 94 4.63 11.20 0.32
CA HIS A 94 5.99 10.80 0.70
C HIS A 94 6.15 10.36 2.17
N PRO A 95 5.42 9.33 2.66
CA PRO A 95 4.54 8.43 1.92
C PRO A 95 3.07 8.91 1.86
N PRO A 96 2.24 8.34 0.97
CA PRO A 96 0.79 8.58 0.95
C PRO A 96 0.15 8.28 2.31
N GLN A 97 -0.50 9.28 2.89
CA GLN A 97 -1.24 9.15 4.14
C GLN A 97 -2.73 9.38 3.88
N VAL A 98 -3.56 8.37 4.14
CA VAL A 98 -5.01 8.41 3.94
C VAL A 98 -5.69 8.41 5.31
N ALA A 99 -6.33 9.52 5.67
CA ALA A 99 -7.15 9.58 6.87
C ALA A 99 -8.53 8.98 6.58
N LEU A 100 -8.93 7.98 7.37
CA LEU A 100 -10.26 7.37 7.31
C LEU A 100 -11.05 7.80 8.54
N PHE A 101 -12.18 8.44 8.32
CA PHE A 101 -13.09 8.83 9.39
C PHE A 101 -14.08 7.69 9.63
N ILE A 102 -13.99 7.07 10.80
CA ILE A 102 -14.71 5.84 11.14
C ILE A 102 -15.48 6.02 12.44
N ASN A 103 -16.39 5.10 12.74
CA ASN A 103 -17.09 5.10 14.03
C ASN A 103 -16.22 4.61 15.19
N ASP A 104 -15.38 3.60 14.97
CA ASP A 104 -14.53 3.01 16.01
C ASP A 104 -13.29 2.38 15.39
N ARG A 105 -12.12 2.68 15.96
CA ARG A 105 -10.82 2.12 15.56
C ARG A 105 -10.72 0.63 15.85
N ASP A 106 -11.32 0.17 16.93
CA ASP A 106 -11.22 -1.23 17.36
C ASP A 106 -11.95 -2.17 16.39
N LEU A 107 -12.88 -1.63 15.59
CA LEU A 107 -13.60 -2.36 14.54
C LEU A 107 -12.80 -2.48 13.23
N MET A 108 -11.71 -1.74 13.06
CA MET A 108 -10.84 -1.83 11.89
C MET A 108 -9.79 -2.92 12.11
N HIS A 109 -10.12 -4.15 11.73
CA HIS A 109 -9.17 -5.26 11.79
C HIS A 109 -8.09 -5.12 10.70
N PHE A 110 -6.86 -5.54 11.00
CA PHE A 110 -5.70 -5.42 10.10
C PHE A 110 -5.95 -6.02 8.70
N SER A 111 -6.75 -7.10 8.63
CA SER A 111 -7.07 -7.76 7.36
C SER A 111 -7.93 -6.87 6.46
N TYR A 112 -8.83 -6.09 7.04
CA TYR A 112 -9.68 -5.15 6.30
C TYR A 112 -8.88 -3.92 5.88
N GLU A 113 -8.03 -3.40 6.76
CA GLU A 113 -7.09 -2.32 6.41
C GLU A 113 -6.18 -2.72 5.23
N ARG A 114 -5.60 -3.93 5.27
CA ARG A 114 -4.80 -4.49 4.17
C ARG A 114 -5.62 -4.69 2.90
N TYR A 115 -6.88 -5.08 3.01
CA TYR A 115 -7.79 -5.16 1.86
C TYR A 115 -7.98 -3.79 1.20
N LEU A 116 -8.24 -2.74 1.99
CA LEU A 116 -8.36 -1.37 1.47
C LEU A 116 -7.04 -0.87 0.85
N GLU A 117 -5.90 -1.18 1.47
CA GLU A 117 -4.57 -0.89 0.90
C GLU A 117 -4.43 -1.53 -0.49
N ASN A 118 -4.79 -2.81 -0.61
CA ASN A 118 -4.70 -3.54 -1.88
C ASN A 118 -5.63 -2.95 -2.95
N GLN A 119 -6.82 -2.47 -2.58
CA GLN A 119 -7.70 -1.78 -3.54
C GLN A 119 -7.07 -0.46 -4.01
N LEU A 120 -6.57 0.38 -3.10
CA LEU A 120 -5.85 1.61 -3.46
C LEU A 120 -4.68 1.31 -4.40
N ARG A 121 -3.91 0.26 -4.12
CA ARG A 121 -2.78 -0.14 -4.95
C ARG A 121 -3.22 -0.62 -6.33
N LYS A 122 -4.25 -1.46 -6.39
CA LYS A 122 -4.79 -2.00 -7.64
C LYS A 122 -5.28 -0.90 -8.57
N GLN A 123 -5.94 0.12 -8.03
CA GLN A 123 -6.54 1.19 -8.84
C GLN A 123 -5.57 2.34 -9.13
N PHE A 124 -4.72 2.70 -8.16
CA PHE A 124 -3.91 3.92 -8.24
C PHE A 124 -2.40 3.70 -8.12
N GLY A 125 -1.89 2.47 -8.04
CA GLY A 125 -0.45 2.19 -8.02
C GLY A 125 0.17 2.22 -6.63
N PHE A 126 1.08 3.15 -6.36
CA PHE A 126 1.90 3.22 -5.14
C PHE A 126 3.02 2.17 -5.03
N THR A 127 3.51 1.68 -6.16
CA THR A 127 4.71 0.81 -6.18
C THR A 127 5.90 1.51 -5.52
N GLY A 128 6.59 0.82 -4.63
CA GLY A 128 7.77 1.31 -3.92
C GLY A 128 7.50 2.20 -2.71
N THR A 129 6.24 2.53 -2.41
CA THR A 129 5.89 3.29 -1.20
C THR A 129 4.89 2.52 -0.32
N PRO A 130 5.03 2.57 1.02
CA PRO A 130 3.92 2.20 1.90
C PRO A 130 2.77 3.19 1.72
N ILE A 131 1.55 2.76 2.06
CA ILE A 131 0.39 3.63 2.26
C ILE A 131 0.06 3.57 3.75
N TRP A 132 -0.13 4.73 4.38
CA TRP A 132 -0.47 4.80 5.80
C TRP A 132 -1.93 5.19 5.98
N PHE A 133 -2.70 4.36 6.67
CA PHE A 133 -4.04 4.72 7.10
C PHE A 133 -4.00 5.40 8.46
N LEU A 134 -4.61 6.57 8.54
CA LEU A 134 -4.82 7.30 9.79
C LEU A 134 -6.29 7.16 10.17
N LEU A 135 -6.59 6.21 11.03
CA LEU A 135 -7.95 5.98 11.49
C LEU A 135 -8.35 7.11 12.45
N ARG A 136 -9.45 7.80 12.18
CA ARG A 136 -9.97 8.89 13.02
C ARG A 136 -11.40 8.55 13.45
N PRO A 137 -11.65 8.29 14.74
CA PRO A 137 -13.01 8.19 15.25
C PRO A 137 -13.69 9.53 14.99
N LYS A 138 -14.89 9.49 14.42
CA LYS A 138 -15.75 10.65 14.40
C LYS A 138 -16.20 10.89 15.85
N GLU A 139 -15.78 11.99 16.46
CA GLU A 139 -16.31 12.39 17.76
C GLU A 139 -17.84 12.48 17.65
N GLU A 140 -18.55 11.61 18.37
CA GLU A 140 -19.93 11.89 18.72
C GLU A 140 -19.88 13.11 19.64
N LYS A 141 -20.35 14.27 19.14
CA LYS A 141 -20.70 15.37 20.03
C LYS A 141 -21.77 14.82 20.98
N LEU A 142 -21.39 14.60 22.24
CA LEU A 142 -22.30 14.41 23.36
C LEU A 142 -23.23 15.62 23.50
#